data_AF-A0A0G0NGI1-F1
#
_entry.id   AF-A0A0G0NGI1-F1
#
_cell.length_a   1.000
_cell.length_b   1.000
_cell.length_c   1.000
_cell.angle_alpha   90.00
_cell.angle_beta   90.00
_cell.angle_gamma   90.00
#
_symmetry.space_group_name_H-M   'P 1'
#
loop_
_entity.id
_entity.type
_entity.pdbx_description
1 polymer ?
#
loop_
_entity_poly.entity_id
_entity_poly.type
_entity_poly.pdbx_seq_one_letter_code
_entity_poly.pdbx_strand_id
1 'polypeptide(L)'
;MTRERLNGSQNSEIQTKEGVTWGDLLGLTEKPSTIENKRDLNGVIFEGFSNKQESWIKKQVEGIGLPTDNIKTVTYAENSPRETTTLGSANLLIGEYRLYKSLTNPKLPERAQEGTMIHELLHMCDPFSHVHPKDFKDVYATHEDREHARRHAEAVAKQSAETHVFLNGYHKALFKSFENGDIDKERFLMETHAIMGELRFTNPKHLEQVESSQQKKLQKLGKENEFVQIMSHEGDGKPVGIDRTLVSLIKDVLNQEQLDGHINMVSNSFSKQRSPLR
;
A
#
# COMPACT_ATOMS: atom_id res chain seq x y z
N MET A 1 57.40 31.28 16.01
CA MET A 1 56.76 31.59 17.32
C MET A 1 55.38 32.15 17.01
N THR A 2 54.33 31.30 17.04
CA THR A 2 53.29 31.17 18.12
C THR A 2 52.27 32.33 18.12
N ARG A 3 51.00 32.07 17.73
CA ARG A 3 49.78 31.85 18.57
C ARG A 3 49.44 33.09 19.42
N GLU A 4 48.26 33.72 19.41
CA GLU A 4 46.87 33.29 19.71
C GLU A 4 45.93 34.53 19.51
N ARG A 5 44.74 34.43 18.88
CA ARG A 5 43.34 34.25 19.41
C ARG A 5 42.62 35.45 20.09
N LEU A 6 41.27 35.42 19.91
CA LEU A 6 40.14 36.12 20.58
C LEU A 6 39.70 37.43 19.91
N ASN A 7 38.41 37.77 19.68
CA ASN A 7 37.04 37.28 19.89
C ASN A 7 36.16 38.12 18.92
N GLY A 8 34.96 37.79 18.42
CA GLY A 8 33.88 36.92 18.86
C GLY A 8 32.56 37.68 18.58
N SER A 9 31.69 37.17 17.70
CA SER A 9 30.28 37.60 17.59
C SER A 9 29.45 36.31 17.52
N GLN A 10 28.79 36.03 18.63
CA GLN A 10 28.08 34.79 18.93
C GLN A 10 26.76 34.71 18.14
N ASN A 11 26.61 33.66 17.34
CA ASN A 11 25.30 33.06 17.12
C ASN A 11 24.95 32.26 18.38
N SER A 12 23.89 32.66 19.08
CA SER A 12 23.37 31.93 20.23
C SER A 12 22.61 30.69 19.77
N GLU A 13 23.32 29.57 19.67
CA GLU A 13 22.71 28.23 19.78
C GLU A 13 22.08 28.10 21.17
N ILE A 14 20.77 27.92 21.23
CA ILE A 14 20.10 27.51 22.46
C ILE A 14 20.39 26.02 22.64
N GLN A 15 21.46 25.72 23.39
CA GLN A 15 21.75 24.38 23.87
C GLN A 15 20.73 24.02 24.96
N THR A 16 19.82 23.12 24.66
CA THR A 16 19.13 22.35 25.70
C THR A 16 20.17 21.45 26.36
N LYS A 17 20.19 21.43 27.71
CA LYS A 17 21.01 20.50 28.47
C LYS A 17 20.64 19.08 28.07
N GLU A 18 21.68 18.29 27.77
CA GLU A 18 21.65 16.95 27.19
C GLU A 18 21.38 16.97 25.68
N GLY A 19 22.41 16.56 24.93
CA GLY A 19 22.49 16.64 23.47
C GLY A 19 21.52 15.71 22.75
N VAL A 20 20.23 16.02 22.83
CA VAL A 20 19.16 15.42 22.06
C VAL A 20 18.73 16.47 21.05
N THR A 21 18.99 16.21 19.77
CA THR A 21 18.50 17.06 18.68
C THR A 21 17.02 16.78 18.45
N TRP A 22 16.29 17.71 17.83
CA TRP A 22 14.89 17.45 17.42
C TRP A 22 14.75 16.21 16.52
N GLY A 23 15.80 15.81 15.80
CA GLY A 23 15.84 14.57 15.01
C GLY A 23 15.83 13.29 15.86
N ASP A 24 16.40 13.35 17.07
CA ASP A 24 16.43 12.24 18.02
C ASP A 24 15.08 12.07 18.74
N LEU A 25 14.34 13.17 18.94
CA LEU A 25 12.98 13.16 19.50
C LEU A 25 11.91 12.64 18.52
N LEU A 26 12.19 12.66 17.21
CA LEU A 26 11.27 12.24 16.14
C LEU A 26 11.60 10.86 15.55
N GLY A 27 12.63 10.16 16.06
CA GLY A 27 12.98 8.80 15.60
C GLY A 27 13.47 8.73 14.14
N LEU A 28 14.02 9.82 13.59
CA LEU A 28 14.40 9.94 12.17
C LEU A 28 15.78 9.34 11.84
N THR A 29 16.39 8.58 12.74
CA THR A 29 17.70 7.94 12.54
C THR A 29 17.66 6.47 12.92
N GLU A 30 16.63 5.75 12.50
CA GLU A 30 16.71 4.29 12.50
C GLU A 30 17.68 3.86 11.40
N LYS A 31 18.81 3.25 11.81
CA LYS A 31 19.61 2.41 10.90
C LYS A 31 18.65 1.41 10.25
N PRO A 32 18.84 1.03 8.97
CA PRO A 32 18.00 0.03 8.32
C PRO A 32 17.97 -1.22 9.21
N SER A 33 16.85 -1.43 9.88
CA SER A 33 16.57 -2.67 10.57
C SER A 33 16.31 -3.69 9.47
N THR A 34 16.90 -4.87 9.60
CA THR A 34 16.41 -6.03 8.87
C THR A 34 15.09 -6.39 9.53
N ILE A 35 14.01 -5.68 9.16
CA ILE A 35 12.68 -6.03 9.64
C ILE A 35 12.38 -7.44 9.12
N GLU A 36 12.16 -8.36 10.05
CA GLU A 36 11.59 -9.65 9.71
C GLU A 36 10.08 -9.48 9.54
N ASN A 37 9.63 -8.91 8.40
CA ASN A 37 8.20 -8.92 8.04
C ASN A 37 7.77 -10.40 8.07
N LYS A 38 6.94 -10.80 9.05
CA LYS A 38 6.44 -12.18 9.12
C LYS A 38 5.47 -12.36 7.97
N ARG A 39 5.80 -13.32 7.14
CA ARG A 39 5.05 -13.71 5.94
C ARG A 39 4.53 -15.12 6.04
N ASP A 40 4.71 -15.76 7.19
CA ASP A 40 4.06 -17.03 7.46
C ASP A 40 2.78 -16.74 8.26
N LEU A 41 1.72 -17.46 7.90
CA LEU A 41 0.45 -17.36 8.59
C LEU A 41 0.41 -18.34 9.76
N ASN A 42 1.54 -18.58 10.45
CA ASN A 42 1.57 -19.49 11.59
C ASN A 42 0.91 -18.82 12.80
N GLY A 43 -0.02 -19.52 13.43
CA GLY A 43 -0.81 -18.97 14.54
C GLY A 43 -1.98 -18.08 14.10
N VAL A 44 -2.12 -17.82 12.79
CA VAL A 44 -3.33 -17.18 12.22
C VAL A 44 -4.47 -18.19 12.22
N ILE A 45 -5.65 -17.75 12.66
CA ILE A 45 -6.86 -18.57 12.68
C ILE A 45 -7.54 -18.49 11.31
N PHE A 46 -7.86 -19.64 10.71
CA PHE A 46 -8.65 -19.71 9.48
C PHE A 46 -10.07 -20.18 9.78
N GLU A 47 -11.06 -19.35 9.46
CA GLU A 47 -12.47 -19.63 9.75
C GLU A 47 -13.29 -19.77 8.47
N GLY A 48 -14.18 -20.77 8.42
CA GLY A 48 -15.09 -20.98 7.29
C GLY A 48 -14.47 -21.64 6.05
N PHE A 49 -13.18 -21.98 6.08
CA PHE A 49 -12.49 -22.68 5.00
C PHE A 49 -12.54 -24.20 5.18
N SER A 50 -12.60 -24.94 4.07
CA SER A 50 -12.17 -26.35 4.05
C SER A 50 -10.64 -26.44 4.04
N ASN A 51 -10.06 -27.58 4.44
CA ASN A 51 -8.60 -27.79 4.44
C ASN A 51 -7.92 -27.46 3.10
N LYS A 52 -8.60 -27.76 1.98
CA LYS A 52 -8.08 -27.44 0.64
C LYS A 52 -8.08 -25.93 0.37
N GLN A 53 -9.14 -25.23 0.79
CA GLN A 53 -9.23 -23.79 0.62
C GLN A 53 -8.25 -23.07 1.54
N GLU A 54 -8.10 -23.52 2.78
CA GLU A 54 -7.11 -23.02 3.74
C GLU A 54 -5.68 -23.14 3.19
N SER A 55 -5.31 -24.33 2.71
CA SER A 55 -3.98 -24.54 2.10
C SER A 55 -3.73 -23.65 0.88
N TRP A 56 -4.76 -23.46 0.04
CA TRP A 56 -4.67 -22.58 -1.11
C TRP A 56 -4.55 -21.11 -0.70
N ILE A 57 -5.40 -20.62 0.22
CA ILE A 57 -5.38 -19.22 0.61
C ILE A 57 -4.08 -18.86 1.32
N LYS A 58 -3.57 -19.76 2.17
CA LYS A 58 -2.25 -19.60 2.79
C LYS A 58 -1.18 -19.43 1.74
N LYS A 59 -1.11 -20.34 0.76
CA LYS A 59 -0.13 -20.24 -0.34
C LYS A 59 -0.25 -18.94 -1.14
N GLN A 60 -1.48 -18.47 -1.42
CA GLN A 60 -1.67 -17.24 -2.18
C GLN A 60 -1.30 -15.99 -1.38
N VAL A 61 -1.73 -15.88 -0.12
CA VAL A 61 -1.41 -14.74 0.75
C VAL A 61 0.10 -14.66 1.00
N GLU A 62 0.74 -15.77 1.34
CA GLU A 62 2.20 -15.83 1.53
C GLU A 62 2.94 -15.52 0.21
N GLY A 63 2.42 -16.01 -0.92
CA GLY A 63 2.99 -15.80 -2.25
C GLY A 63 2.90 -14.35 -2.75
N ILE A 64 1.86 -13.60 -2.36
CA ILE A 64 1.74 -12.16 -2.64
C ILE A 64 2.91 -11.39 -2.01
N GLY A 65 3.40 -11.85 -0.85
CA GLY A 65 4.63 -11.33 -0.23
C GLY A 65 4.49 -9.97 0.45
N LEU A 66 3.26 -9.45 0.58
CA LEU A 66 2.96 -8.32 1.45
C LEU A 66 3.05 -8.75 2.93
N PRO A 67 3.36 -7.83 3.86
CA PRO A 67 3.38 -8.13 5.30
C PRO A 67 2.07 -8.73 5.80
N THR A 68 2.16 -9.76 6.64
CA THR A 68 1.00 -10.45 7.22
C THR A 68 0.94 -10.34 8.74
N ASP A 69 1.86 -9.58 9.33
CA ASP A 69 2.07 -9.41 10.77
C ASP A 69 0.80 -8.94 11.50
N ASN A 70 -0.02 -8.15 10.82
CA ASN A 70 -1.26 -7.62 11.38
C ASN A 70 -2.45 -8.58 11.26
N ILE A 71 -2.29 -9.73 10.60
CA ILE A 71 -3.38 -10.70 10.41
C ILE A 71 -3.41 -11.66 11.59
N LYS A 72 -4.53 -11.68 12.29
CA LYS A 72 -4.84 -12.63 13.38
C LYS A 72 -5.82 -13.70 12.92
N THR A 73 -6.78 -13.30 12.08
CA THR A 73 -7.81 -14.19 11.57
C THR A 73 -8.02 -13.96 10.08
N VAL A 74 -8.14 -15.06 9.33
CA VAL A 74 -8.57 -15.07 7.93
C VAL A 74 -9.94 -15.74 7.87
N THR A 75 -10.95 -15.04 7.35
CA THR A 75 -12.35 -15.48 7.41
C THR A 75 -12.92 -15.68 6.00
N TYR A 76 -13.56 -16.82 5.75
CA TYR A 76 -14.36 -17.07 4.55
C TYR A 76 -15.85 -17.12 4.89
N ALA A 77 -16.56 -16.02 4.60
CA ALA A 77 -17.94 -15.80 5.06
C ALA A 77 -18.89 -15.46 3.92
N GLU A 78 -20.20 -15.64 4.17
CA GLU A 78 -21.22 -15.10 3.28
C GLU A 78 -21.20 -13.56 3.31
N ASN A 79 -21.52 -12.93 2.19
CA ASN A 79 -21.83 -11.51 2.18
C ASN A 79 -23.05 -11.23 3.06
N SER A 80 -23.06 -10.10 3.76
CA SER A 80 -24.31 -9.56 4.26
C SER A 80 -25.26 -9.32 3.08
N PRO A 81 -26.58 -9.53 3.21
CA PRO A 81 -27.56 -9.19 2.17
C PRO A 81 -27.51 -7.71 1.73
N ARG A 82 -26.88 -6.84 2.54
CA ARG A 82 -26.68 -5.42 2.26
C ARG A 82 -25.36 -5.12 1.52
N GLU A 83 -24.46 -6.09 1.40
CA GLU A 83 -23.09 -5.94 0.86
C GLU A 83 -22.90 -6.83 -0.37
N THR A 84 -23.77 -6.70 -1.37
CA THR A 84 -23.84 -7.61 -2.52
C THR A 84 -22.69 -7.45 -3.52
N THR A 85 -21.93 -6.36 -3.43
CA THR A 85 -20.83 -6.03 -4.35
C THR A 85 -19.45 -6.10 -3.72
N THR A 86 -19.36 -6.26 -2.41
CA THR A 86 -18.09 -6.33 -1.67
C THR A 86 -17.53 -7.74 -1.75
N LEU A 87 -16.29 -7.93 -2.17
CA LEU A 87 -15.71 -9.26 -2.35
C LEU A 87 -14.75 -9.67 -1.22
N GLY A 88 -14.28 -8.71 -0.44
CA GLY A 88 -13.50 -8.90 0.77
C GLY A 88 -13.59 -7.68 1.68
N SER A 89 -12.98 -7.78 2.85
CA SER A 89 -12.80 -6.64 3.75
C SER A 89 -11.65 -6.90 4.70
N ALA A 90 -10.84 -5.88 4.96
CA ALA A 90 -9.83 -5.89 5.99
C ALA A 90 -10.24 -5.02 7.20
N ASN A 91 -10.00 -5.54 8.40
CA ASN A 91 -10.15 -4.79 9.65
C ASN A 91 -8.84 -4.85 10.44
N LEU A 92 -8.05 -3.80 10.28
CA LEU A 92 -6.74 -3.66 10.87
C LEU A 92 -6.77 -3.59 12.41
N LEU A 93 -7.84 -3.08 13.02
CA LEU A 93 -7.98 -2.96 14.48
C LEU A 93 -8.02 -4.31 15.18
N ILE A 94 -8.71 -5.28 14.57
CA ILE A 94 -8.84 -6.64 15.13
C ILE A 94 -7.95 -7.65 14.41
N GLY A 95 -7.27 -7.24 13.34
CA GLY A 95 -6.42 -8.11 12.53
C GLY A 95 -7.23 -9.12 11.69
N GLU A 96 -8.40 -8.73 11.20
CA GLU A 96 -9.24 -9.61 10.39
C GLU A 96 -9.05 -9.36 8.90
N TYR A 97 -8.74 -10.42 8.16
CA TYR A 97 -8.70 -10.45 6.70
C TYR A 97 -9.82 -11.34 6.17
N ARG A 98 -10.89 -10.74 5.64
CA ARG A 98 -12.10 -11.46 5.26
C ARG A 98 -12.27 -11.52 3.75
N LEU A 99 -12.57 -12.72 3.26
CA LEU A 99 -12.97 -12.98 1.87
C LEU A 99 -14.41 -13.46 1.85
N TYR A 100 -15.22 -12.88 0.98
CA TYR A 100 -16.62 -13.26 0.89
C TYR A 100 -16.84 -14.38 -0.14
N LYS A 101 -17.84 -15.25 0.09
CA LYS A 101 -18.15 -16.36 -0.84
C LYS A 101 -18.59 -15.87 -2.22
N SER A 102 -19.09 -14.65 -2.34
CA SER A 102 -19.37 -14.05 -3.67
C SER A 102 -18.14 -13.94 -4.56
N LEU A 103 -16.92 -13.94 -4.01
CA LEU A 103 -15.65 -13.96 -4.73
C LEU A 103 -15.49 -15.18 -5.67
N THR A 104 -16.35 -16.17 -5.51
CA THR A 104 -16.31 -17.44 -6.26
C THR A 104 -17.38 -17.51 -7.34
N ASN A 105 -18.17 -16.44 -7.46
CA ASN A 105 -19.17 -16.29 -8.50
C ASN A 105 -18.52 -16.46 -9.89
N PRO A 106 -18.99 -17.42 -10.70
CA PRO A 106 -18.39 -17.72 -12.00
C PRO A 106 -18.53 -16.59 -13.03
N LYS A 107 -19.35 -15.57 -12.74
CA LYS A 107 -19.50 -14.37 -13.58
C LYS A 107 -18.46 -13.29 -13.28
N LEU A 108 -17.69 -13.41 -12.18
CA LEU A 108 -16.64 -12.45 -11.88
C LEU A 108 -15.48 -12.57 -12.87
N PRO A 109 -14.78 -11.47 -13.17
CA PRO A 109 -13.55 -11.51 -13.94
C PRO A 109 -12.53 -12.48 -13.34
N GLU A 110 -11.70 -13.09 -14.19
CA GLU A 110 -10.70 -14.09 -13.77
C GLU A 110 -9.75 -13.56 -12.69
N ARG A 111 -9.40 -12.27 -12.76
CA ARG A 111 -8.50 -11.60 -11.80
C ARG A 111 -9.20 -11.03 -10.56
N ALA A 112 -10.51 -11.23 -10.38
CA ALA A 112 -11.22 -10.67 -9.21
C ALA A 112 -10.69 -11.23 -7.89
N GLN A 113 -10.32 -12.51 -7.85
CA GLN A 113 -9.67 -13.15 -6.70
C GLN A 113 -8.32 -12.53 -6.37
N GLU A 114 -7.45 -12.42 -7.37
CA GLU A 114 -6.14 -11.79 -7.24
C GLU A 114 -6.26 -10.35 -6.75
N GLY A 115 -7.08 -9.54 -7.44
CA GLY A 115 -7.27 -8.13 -7.11
C GLY A 115 -7.84 -7.92 -5.71
N THR A 116 -8.93 -8.61 -5.37
CA THR A 116 -9.52 -8.52 -4.02
C THR A 116 -8.51 -8.91 -2.96
N MET A 117 -7.79 -10.01 -3.15
CA MET A 117 -6.85 -10.48 -2.15
C MET A 117 -5.73 -9.49 -1.88
N ILE A 118 -5.17 -8.90 -2.95
CA ILE A 118 -4.09 -7.90 -2.87
C ILE A 118 -4.62 -6.60 -2.27
N HIS A 119 -5.80 -6.14 -2.70
CA HIS A 119 -6.44 -4.93 -2.21
C HIS A 119 -6.63 -4.98 -0.69
N GLU A 120 -7.25 -6.05 -0.20
CA GLU A 120 -7.51 -6.21 1.23
C GLU A 120 -6.21 -6.41 2.03
N LEU A 121 -5.16 -7.02 1.45
CA LEU A 121 -3.85 -7.09 2.10
C LEU A 121 -3.17 -5.72 2.18
N LEU A 122 -3.33 -4.86 1.18
CA LEU A 122 -2.81 -3.49 1.22
C LEU A 122 -3.48 -2.66 2.32
N HIS A 123 -4.75 -2.92 2.65
CA HIS A 123 -5.39 -2.35 3.84
C HIS A 123 -4.79 -2.85 5.15
N MET A 124 -4.23 -4.07 5.19
CA MET A 124 -3.49 -4.57 6.36
C MET A 124 -2.12 -3.90 6.53
N CYS A 125 -1.63 -3.24 5.48
CA CYS A 125 -0.36 -2.50 5.43
C CYS A 125 -0.57 -0.99 5.28
N ASP A 126 -1.75 -0.47 5.67
CA ASP A 126 -2.13 0.89 5.34
C ASP A 126 -1.21 1.97 5.98
N PRO A 127 -0.70 2.95 5.19
CA PRO A 127 0.23 3.95 5.71
C PRO A 127 -0.44 5.04 6.56
N PHE A 128 -1.77 5.17 6.54
CA PHE A 128 -2.52 6.18 7.31
C PHE A 128 -2.91 5.69 8.70
N SER A 129 -3.03 4.38 8.90
CA SER A 129 -3.45 3.78 10.17
C SER A 129 -2.72 4.35 11.40
N HIS A 130 -3.52 4.77 12.38
CA HIS A 130 -3.08 5.22 13.69
C HIS A 130 -3.16 4.13 14.77
N VAL A 131 -3.61 2.93 14.39
CA VAL A 131 -4.18 1.97 15.34
C VAL A 131 -3.11 1.29 16.21
N HIS A 132 -1.85 1.22 15.77
CA HIS A 132 -0.76 0.56 16.51
C HIS A 132 0.64 1.18 16.28
N PRO A 133 0.94 2.41 16.72
CA PRO A 133 2.24 3.06 16.45
C PRO A 133 3.47 2.30 16.96
N LYS A 134 3.29 1.40 17.94
CA LYS A 134 4.36 0.59 18.55
C LYS A 134 4.56 -0.78 17.87
N ASP A 135 3.56 -1.27 17.14
CA ASP A 135 3.60 -2.56 16.43
C ASP A 135 3.84 -2.36 14.91
N PHE A 136 3.70 -1.13 14.39
CA PHE A 136 3.97 -0.80 12.98
C PHE A 136 5.45 -0.62 12.62
N LYS A 137 6.37 -0.67 13.58
CA LYS A 137 7.80 -0.70 13.30
C LYS A 137 8.21 -1.90 12.43
N ASP A 138 7.29 -2.85 12.23
CA ASP A 138 7.54 -4.11 11.52
C ASP A 138 6.82 -4.26 10.16
N VAL A 139 6.09 -3.25 9.66
CA VAL A 139 5.40 -3.34 8.35
C VAL A 139 6.19 -2.68 7.22
N TYR A 140 6.65 -1.45 7.46
CA TYR A 140 7.48 -0.69 6.52
C TYR A 140 8.93 -0.72 6.97
N ALA A 141 9.86 -0.95 6.03
CA ALA A 141 11.31 -0.96 6.25
C ALA A 141 11.81 0.24 7.07
N THR A 142 11.24 1.43 6.84
CA THR A 142 11.59 2.67 7.54
C THR A 142 10.37 3.59 7.72
N HIS A 143 10.47 4.52 8.67
CA HIS A 143 9.50 5.62 8.80
C HIS A 143 9.41 6.47 7.51
N GLU A 144 10.53 6.65 6.82
CA GLU A 144 10.60 7.41 5.56
C GLU A 144 9.81 6.72 4.44
N ASP A 145 9.83 5.39 4.37
CA ASP A 145 9.09 4.63 3.37
C ASP A 145 7.59 4.66 3.62
N ARG A 146 7.16 4.62 4.89
CA ARG A 146 5.76 4.84 5.26
C ARG A 146 5.30 6.25 4.87
N GLU A 147 6.10 7.26 5.23
CA GLU A 147 5.75 8.66 4.94
C GLU A 147 5.75 8.93 3.43
N HIS A 148 6.63 8.27 2.68
CA HIS A 148 6.59 8.27 1.22
C HIS A 148 5.26 7.71 0.70
N ALA A 149 4.85 6.51 1.15
CA ALA A 149 3.59 5.89 0.72
C ALA A 149 2.38 6.79 1.03
N ARG A 150 2.37 7.41 2.22
CA ARG A 150 1.34 8.35 2.66
C ARG A 150 1.24 9.57 1.73
N ARG A 151 2.37 10.25 1.51
CA ARG A 151 2.43 11.45 0.65
C ARG A 151 2.11 11.13 -0.81
N HIS A 152 2.52 9.96 -1.28
CA HIS A 152 2.25 9.52 -2.65
C HIS A 152 0.76 9.28 -2.87
N ALA A 153 0.09 8.56 -1.97
CA ALA A 153 -1.36 8.37 -2.04
C ALA A 153 -2.13 9.69 -1.95
N GLU A 154 -1.70 10.62 -1.08
CA GLU A 154 -2.26 11.98 -1.01
C GLU A 154 -2.13 12.75 -2.33
N ALA A 155 -0.95 12.69 -2.95
CA ALA A 155 -0.69 13.37 -4.20
C ALA A 155 -1.50 12.79 -5.36
N VAL A 156 -1.60 11.46 -5.47
CA VAL A 156 -2.38 10.80 -6.52
C VAL A 156 -3.88 11.04 -6.34
N ALA A 157 -4.37 11.04 -5.09
CA ALA A 157 -5.76 11.39 -4.79
C ALA A 157 -6.07 12.83 -5.20
N LYS A 158 -5.19 13.78 -4.86
CA LYS A 158 -5.30 15.19 -5.28
C LYS A 158 -5.27 15.32 -6.81
N GLN A 159 -4.30 14.69 -7.46
CA GLN A 159 -4.16 14.68 -8.92
C GLN A 159 -5.42 14.12 -9.60
N SER A 160 -6.03 13.07 -9.04
CA SER A 160 -7.27 12.49 -9.55
C SER A 160 -8.45 13.45 -9.41
N ALA A 161 -8.57 14.12 -8.26
CA ALA A 161 -9.60 15.13 -8.01
C ALA A 161 -9.48 16.32 -8.97
N GLU A 162 -8.27 16.86 -9.17
CA GLU A 162 -8.05 18.02 -10.03
C GLU A 162 -8.24 17.72 -11.53
N THR A 163 -7.85 16.52 -11.97
CA THR A 163 -7.94 16.14 -13.39
C THR A 163 -9.27 15.48 -13.76
N HIS A 164 -10.05 15.05 -12.77
CA HIS A 164 -11.20 14.14 -12.92
C HIS A 164 -10.88 12.85 -13.70
N VAL A 165 -9.62 12.43 -13.67
CA VAL A 165 -9.17 11.14 -14.19
C VAL A 165 -8.85 10.25 -13.00
N PHE A 166 -9.61 9.17 -12.83
CA PHE A 166 -9.53 8.28 -11.67
C PHE A 166 -8.89 6.95 -12.02
N LEU A 167 -8.21 6.36 -11.04
CA LEU A 167 -7.59 5.03 -11.11
C LEU A 167 -8.54 3.94 -11.64
N ASN A 168 -9.80 3.94 -11.22
CA ASN A 168 -10.84 3.07 -11.77
C ASN A 168 -12.25 3.65 -11.45
N GLY A 169 -13.30 2.92 -11.83
CA GLY A 169 -14.68 3.32 -11.54
C GLY A 169 -15.00 3.40 -10.04
N TYR A 170 -14.37 2.56 -9.22
CA TYR A 170 -14.55 2.56 -7.77
C TYR A 170 -13.91 3.78 -7.13
N HIS A 171 -12.68 4.14 -7.51
CA HIS A 171 -12.01 5.37 -7.07
C HIS A 171 -12.84 6.62 -7.41
N LYS A 172 -13.48 6.66 -8.58
CA LYS A 172 -14.42 7.74 -8.94
C LYS A 172 -15.65 7.77 -8.03
N ALA A 173 -16.20 6.61 -7.65
CA ALA A 173 -17.34 6.54 -6.75
C ALA A 173 -16.96 7.01 -5.33
N LEU A 174 -15.79 6.58 -4.83
CA LEU A 174 -15.24 7.02 -3.55
C LEU A 174 -15.04 8.54 -3.52
N PHE A 175 -14.51 9.12 -4.59
CA PHE A 175 -14.36 10.58 -4.68
C PHE A 175 -15.71 11.29 -4.54
N LYS A 176 -16.77 10.80 -5.19
CA LYS A 176 -18.12 11.37 -5.03
C LYS A 176 -18.65 11.23 -3.61
N SER A 177 -18.46 10.06 -2.99
CA SER A 177 -18.84 9.85 -1.58
C SER A 177 -18.07 10.78 -0.64
N PHE A 178 -16.79 11.03 -0.92
CA PHE A 178 -15.99 12.00 -0.18
C PHE A 178 -16.50 13.43 -0.37
N GLU A 179 -16.80 13.86 -1.61
CA GLU A 179 -17.40 15.17 -1.89
C GLU A 179 -18.76 15.37 -1.19
N ASN A 180 -19.54 14.30 -1.05
CA ASN A 180 -20.82 14.32 -0.35
C ASN A 180 -20.70 14.24 1.18
N GLY A 181 -19.51 13.96 1.72
CA GLY A 181 -19.29 13.75 3.15
C GLY A 181 -19.73 12.38 3.68
N ASP A 182 -19.98 11.40 2.80
CA ASP A 182 -20.35 10.03 3.17
C ASP A 182 -19.15 9.23 3.71
N ILE A 183 -17.94 9.59 3.27
CA ILE A 183 -16.67 9.06 3.79
C ILE A 183 -15.72 10.21 4.13
N ASP A 184 -14.82 9.97 5.07
CA ASP A 184 -13.79 10.95 5.42
C ASP A 184 -12.59 10.91 4.45
N LYS A 185 -11.69 11.89 4.64
CA LYS A 185 -10.46 12.00 3.85
C LYS A 185 -9.56 10.77 4.02
N GLU A 186 -9.45 10.24 5.24
CA GLU A 186 -8.57 9.11 5.53
C GLU A 186 -9.00 7.89 4.71
N ARG A 187 -10.29 7.54 4.73
CA ARG A 187 -10.83 6.43 3.95
C ARG A 187 -10.56 6.61 2.45
N PHE A 188 -10.76 7.80 1.90
CA PHE A 188 -10.48 8.06 0.49
C PHE A 188 -8.99 7.84 0.13
N LEU A 189 -8.08 8.22 1.02
CA LEU A 189 -6.64 8.06 0.82
C LEU A 189 -6.17 6.62 0.99
N MET A 190 -6.69 5.91 1.99
CA MET A 190 -6.43 4.47 2.19
C MET A 190 -6.82 3.66 0.96
N GLU A 191 -7.99 3.94 0.40
CA GLU A 191 -8.49 3.32 -0.82
C GLU A 191 -7.65 3.68 -2.04
N THR A 192 -7.22 4.94 -2.15
CA THR A 192 -6.31 5.36 -3.24
C THR A 192 -5.02 4.53 -3.21
N HIS A 193 -4.43 4.32 -2.03
CA HIS A 193 -3.24 3.49 -1.85
C HIS A 193 -3.50 2.03 -2.27
N ALA A 194 -4.57 1.41 -1.76
CA ALA A 194 -4.93 0.03 -2.06
C ALA A 194 -5.21 -0.19 -3.57
N ILE A 195 -5.95 0.73 -4.21
CA ILE A 195 -6.27 0.66 -5.64
C ILE A 195 -5.01 0.77 -6.51
N MET A 196 -4.06 1.65 -6.16
CA MET A 196 -2.78 1.73 -6.90
C MET A 196 -2.02 0.40 -6.83
N GLY A 197 -1.87 -0.18 -5.64
CA GLY A 197 -1.17 -1.45 -5.49
C GLY A 197 -1.91 -2.61 -6.18
N GLU A 198 -3.23 -2.71 -6.01
CA GLU A 198 -4.05 -3.70 -6.72
C GLU A 198 -3.86 -3.63 -8.23
N LEU A 199 -3.98 -2.43 -8.82
CA LEU A 199 -3.83 -2.24 -10.25
C LEU A 199 -2.40 -2.50 -10.72
N ARG A 200 -1.40 -2.27 -9.86
CA ARG A 200 0.00 -2.56 -10.20
C ARG A 200 0.23 -4.07 -10.43
N PHE A 201 -0.44 -4.91 -9.65
CA PHE A 201 -0.43 -6.36 -9.87
C PHE A 201 -1.34 -6.80 -11.01
N THR A 202 -2.56 -6.27 -11.05
CA THR A 202 -3.62 -6.83 -11.90
C THR A 202 -3.76 -6.16 -13.26
N ASN A 203 -3.32 -4.91 -13.43
CA ASN A 203 -3.46 -4.15 -14.67
C ASN A 203 -2.49 -2.94 -14.76
N PRO A 204 -1.17 -3.15 -14.81
CA PRO A 204 -0.18 -2.06 -14.83
C PRO A 204 -0.34 -1.13 -16.04
N LYS A 205 -0.70 -1.67 -17.22
CA LYS A 205 -0.96 -0.87 -18.42
C LYS A 205 -2.09 0.15 -18.24
N HIS A 206 -3.10 -0.18 -17.42
CA HIS A 206 -4.17 0.75 -17.10
C HIS A 206 -3.68 1.89 -16.19
N LEU A 207 -2.79 1.61 -15.24
CA LEU A 207 -2.15 2.66 -14.44
C LEU A 207 -1.35 3.62 -15.32
N GLU A 208 -0.55 3.11 -16.26
CA GLU A 208 0.20 3.93 -17.21
C GLU A 208 -0.72 4.87 -18.04
N GLN A 209 -1.88 4.35 -18.46
CA GLN A 209 -2.88 5.13 -19.21
C GLN A 209 -3.53 6.21 -18.36
N VAL A 210 -3.87 5.90 -17.10
CA VAL A 210 -4.41 6.87 -16.14
C VAL A 210 -3.40 7.97 -15.89
N GLU A 211 -2.15 7.61 -15.58
CA GLU A 211 -1.07 8.55 -15.33
C GLU A 211 -0.82 9.46 -16.54
N SER A 212 -0.69 8.90 -17.74
CA SER A 212 -0.53 9.65 -18.99
C SER A 212 -1.69 10.62 -19.23
N SER A 213 -2.91 10.21 -18.86
CA SER A 213 -4.11 11.04 -19.01
C SER A 213 -4.14 12.17 -17.97
N GLN A 214 -3.73 11.90 -16.74
CA GLN A 214 -3.58 12.90 -15.67
C GLN A 214 -2.52 13.94 -16.04
N GLN A 215 -1.35 13.51 -16.51
CA GLN A 215 -0.27 14.39 -16.95
C GLN A 215 -0.74 15.35 -18.06
N LYS A 216 -1.40 14.82 -19.11
CA LYS A 216 -1.96 15.63 -20.21
C LYS A 216 -3.02 16.61 -19.73
N LYS A 217 -3.80 16.26 -18.71
CA LYS A 217 -4.82 17.14 -18.12
C LYS A 217 -4.18 18.25 -17.30
N LEU A 218 -3.20 17.94 -16.46
CA LEU A 218 -2.46 18.95 -15.70
C LEU A 218 -1.75 19.97 -16.61
N GLN A 219 -1.13 19.52 -17.71
CA GLN A 219 -0.55 20.41 -18.72
C GLN A 219 -1.59 21.37 -19.31
N LYS A 220 -2.81 20.89 -19.61
CA LYS A 220 -3.91 21.75 -20.10
C LYS A 220 -4.42 22.74 -19.07
N LEU A 221 -4.23 22.45 -17.78
CA LEU A 221 -4.60 23.31 -16.67
C LEU A 221 -3.45 24.27 -16.26
N GLY A 222 -2.26 24.16 -16.86
CA GLY A 222 -1.08 24.92 -16.46
C GLY A 222 -0.54 24.53 -15.07
N LYS A 223 -0.71 23.26 -14.69
CA LYS A 223 -0.35 22.67 -13.39
C LYS A 223 0.64 21.50 -13.55
N GLU A 224 1.46 21.52 -14.59
CA GLU A 224 2.40 20.43 -14.90
C GLU A 224 3.42 20.17 -13.80
N ASN A 225 3.75 21.18 -12.99
CA ASN A 225 4.63 21.08 -11.83
C ASN A 225 3.99 20.33 -10.64
N GLU A 226 2.67 20.13 -10.66
CA GLU A 226 1.94 19.37 -9.64
C GLU A 226 1.85 17.87 -9.99
N PHE A 227 2.37 17.45 -11.15
CA PHE A 227 2.32 16.07 -11.60
C PHE A 227 3.12 15.15 -10.65
N VAL A 228 2.47 14.07 -10.24
CA VAL A 228 3.08 12.96 -9.51
C VAL A 228 2.89 11.68 -10.29
N GLN A 229 4.01 11.00 -10.51
CA GLN A 229 4.08 9.70 -11.15
C GLN A 229 3.48 8.63 -10.22
N ILE A 230 2.61 7.78 -10.77
CA ILE A 230 1.90 6.72 -10.04
C ILE A 230 2.80 5.50 -9.88
N MET A 231 3.49 5.07 -10.94
CA MET A 231 4.34 3.87 -10.95
C MET A 231 5.63 4.09 -11.74
N SER A 232 6.66 3.27 -11.53
CA SER A 232 7.91 3.38 -12.26
C SER A 232 7.77 3.06 -13.76
N HIS A 233 8.53 3.77 -14.58
CA HIS A 233 8.71 3.53 -16.00
C HIS A 233 10.12 3.07 -16.32
N GLU A 234 10.33 2.57 -17.54
CA GLU A 234 11.66 2.23 -18.04
C GLU A 234 12.56 3.48 -18.04
N GLY A 235 13.71 3.38 -17.36
CA GLY A 235 14.72 4.45 -17.31
C GLY A 235 14.75 5.29 -16.04
N ASP A 236 13.80 5.12 -15.10
CA ASP A 236 13.75 5.91 -13.85
C ASP A 236 14.93 5.65 -12.89
N GLY A 237 15.66 4.56 -13.10
CA GLY A 237 16.86 4.20 -12.33
C GLY A 237 16.60 3.70 -10.90
N LYS A 238 15.60 4.26 -10.20
CA LYS A 238 15.11 3.78 -8.90
C LYS A 238 13.58 3.65 -8.91
N PRO A 239 13.02 2.73 -8.11
CA PRO A 239 11.57 2.65 -7.91
C PRO A 239 10.99 3.98 -7.42
N VAL A 240 9.85 4.38 -7.96
CA VAL A 240 9.09 5.58 -7.59
C VAL A 240 7.61 5.24 -7.41
N GLY A 241 6.85 6.14 -6.79
CA GLY A 241 5.42 5.99 -6.59
C GLY A 241 5.04 4.69 -5.89
N ILE A 242 4.05 3.97 -6.42
CA ILE A 242 3.59 2.71 -5.83
C ILE A 242 4.68 1.63 -5.86
N ASP A 243 5.57 1.64 -6.86
CA ASP A 243 6.64 0.64 -6.97
C ASP A 243 7.67 0.79 -5.85
N ARG A 244 7.99 2.03 -5.45
CA ARG A 244 8.82 2.26 -4.25
C ARG A 244 8.16 1.71 -2.98
N THR A 245 6.85 1.87 -2.88
CA THR A 245 6.08 1.37 -1.74
C THR A 245 6.06 -0.16 -1.71
N LEU A 246 5.86 -0.82 -2.86
CA LEU A 246 5.87 -2.27 -2.94
C LEU A 246 7.26 -2.86 -2.68
N VAL A 247 8.33 -2.22 -3.18
CA VAL A 247 9.72 -2.63 -2.89
C VAL A 247 10.03 -2.55 -1.39
N SER A 248 9.49 -1.57 -0.65
CA SER A 248 9.71 -1.49 0.79
C SER A 248 8.87 -2.48 1.60
N LEU A 249 7.74 -2.96 1.07
CA LEU A 249 6.85 -3.92 1.72
C LEU A 249 7.22 -5.38 1.42
N ILE A 250 7.71 -5.67 0.20
CA ILE A 250 7.99 -7.02 -0.27
C ILE A 250 9.48 -7.35 -0.06
N LYS A 251 9.78 -8.16 0.96
CA LYS A 251 11.09 -8.75 1.25
C LYS A 251 11.68 -9.39 0.01
N ASP A 252 12.99 -9.27 -0.09
CA ASP A 252 13.83 -9.79 -1.17
C ASP A 252 13.59 -9.12 -2.54
N VAL A 253 12.64 -8.17 -2.63
CA VAL A 253 12.51 -7.25 -3.76
C VAL A 253 13.26 -5.97 -3.43
N LEU A 254 14.33 -5.67 -4.19
CA LEU A 254 15.23 -4.54 -3.95
C LEU A 254 15.16 -3.47 -5.03
N ASN A 255 14.56 -3.80 -6.17
CA ASN A 255 14.50 -2.93 -7.34
C ASN A 255 13.29 -3.26 -8.24
N GLN A 256 13.11 -2.45 -9.28
CA GLN A 256 11.98 -2.55 -10.20
C GLN A 256 11.96 -3.87 -10.99
N GLU A 257 13.10 -4.35 -11.47
CA GLU A 257 13.18 -5.62 -12.21
C GLU A 257 12.72 -6.80 -11.34
N GLN A 258 13.16 -6.83 -10.09
CA GLN A 258 12.74 -7.84 -9.13
C GLN A 258 11.26 -7.71 -8.77
N LEU A 259 10.73 -6.48 -8.66
CA LEU A 259 9.31 -6.25 -8.44
C LEU A 259 8.47 -6.76 -9.61
N ASP A 260 8.88 -6.48 -10.85
CA ASP A 260 8.22 -6.96 -12.06
C ASP A 260 8.24 -8.49 -12.14
N GLY A 261 9.39 -9.10 -11.82
CA GLY A 261 9.51 -10.55 -11.72
C GLY A 261 8.56 -11.15 -10.67
N HIS A 262 8.47 -10.54 -9.50
CA HIS A 262 7.59 -10.96 -8.40
C HIS A 262 6.11 -10.85 -8.79
N ILE A 263 5.69 -9.71 -9.33
CA ILE A 263 4.30 -9.49 -9.79
C ILE A 263 3.92 -10.53 -10.85
N ASN A 264 4.79 -10.77 -11.84
CA ASN A 264 4.55 -11.79 -12.85
C ASN A 264 4.43 -13.19 -12.25
N MET A 265 5.23 -13.52 -11.24
CA MET A 265 5.11 -14.79 -10.51
C MET A 265 3.76 -14.91 -9.79
N VAL A 266 3.32 -13.86 -9.09
CA VAL A 266 2.04 -13.83 -8.38
C VAL A 266 0.88 -14.01 -9.34
N SER A 267 0.79 -13.22 -10.41
CA SER A 267 -0.29 -13.35 -11.41
C SER A 267 -0.30 -14.72 -12.10
N ASN A 268 0.87 -15.33 -12.31
CA ASN A 268 0.98 -16.69 -12.83
C ASN A 268 0.49 -17.75 -11.82
N SER A 269 0.68 -17.54 -10.52
CA SER A 269 0.17 -18.44 -9.47
C SER A 269 -1.36 -18.49 -9.48
N PHE A 270 -2.01 -17.32 -9.59
CA PHE A 270 -3.47 -17.20 -9.63
C PHE A 270 -4.07 -17.81 -10.90
N SER A 271 -3.46 -17.58 -12.07
CA SER A 271 -3.98 -18.12 -13.34
C SER A 271 -3.79 -19.64 -13.49
N LYS A 272 -2.68 -20.21 -12.98
CA LYS A 272 -2.38 -21.65 -13.13
C LYS A 272 -3.09 -22.54 -12.12
N GLN A 273 -3.47 -22.04 -10.96
CA GLN A 273 -4.13 -22.83 -9.93
C GLN A 273 -5.65 -22.70 -10.03
N ARG A 274 -6.36 -23.80 -10.30
CA ARG A 274 -7.82 -23.83 -10.13
C ARG A 274 -8.15 -23.53 -8.67
N SER A 275 -8.64 -22.33 -8.42
CA SER A 275 -9.05 -21.89 -7.10
C SER A 275 -10.09 -22.86 -6.51
N PRO A 276 -9.83 -23.46 -5.34
CA PRO A 276 -10.80 -24.30 -4.63
C PRO A 276 -11.91 -23.48 -3.95
N LEU A 277 -11.88 -22.15 -4.11
CA LEU A 277 -12.98 -21.31 -3.66
C LEU A 277 -14.21 -21.48 -4.58
N ARG A 278 -14.03 -21.82 -5.86
CA ARG A 278 -15.11 -22.07 -6.83
C ARG A 278 -15.90 -23.34 -6.56
#